data_AF-A0A256I6T2-F1
#
_entry.id   AF-A0A256I6T2-F1
#
_cell.length_a   1.000
_cell.length_b   1.000
_cell.length_c   1.000
_cell.angle_alpha   90.00
_cell.angle_beta   90.00
_cell.angle_gamma   90.00
#
_symmetry.space_group_name_H-M   'P 1'
#
loop_
_entity.id
_entity.type
_entity.pdbx_description
1 polymer ?
#
loop_
_entity_poly.entity_id
_entity_poly.type
_entity_poly.pdbx_seq_one_letter_code
_entity_poly.pdbx_strand_id
1 'polypeptide(L)'
;MCADTFGVGIHLTDTELQFVVHVPSDVDSGWTDPEAFQSLVAETVWDLLDQQVVLGTIAERFEAETTVTLGTVTLESDGTVVSHELNPPTSTPEDETE
;
A
#
# COMPACT_ATOMS: atom_id res chain seq x y z
N MET A 1 2.13 13.14 -19.40
CA MET A 1 2.05 13.10 -17.93
C MET A 1 2.78 11.84 -17.54
N CYS A 2 3.76 11.94 -16.64
CA CYS A 2 4.55 10.79 -16.20
C CYS A 2 3.86 10.20 -14.96
N ALA A 3 3.69 8.89 -14.94
CA ALA A 3 3.21 8.16 -13.78
C ALA A 3 4.42 7.54 -13.08
N ASP A 4 4.48 7.69 -11.77
CA ASP A 4 5.55 7.17 -10.94
C ASP A 4 5.11 5.87 -10.28
N THR A 5 6.05 4.95 -10.09
CA THR A 5 5.78 3.67 -9.42
C THR A 5 6.26 3.72 -7.97
N PHE A 6 5.35 3.52 -7.04
CA PHE A 6 5.57 3.54 -5.60
C PHE A 6 5.47 2.13 -5.03
N GLY A 7 6.45 1.74 -4.22
CA GLY A 7 6.31 0.53 -3.40
C GLY A 7 5.41 0.82 -2.22
N VAL A 8 4.47 -0.07 -1.90
CA VAL A 8 3.60 0.07 -0.73
C VAL A 8 3.76 -1.13 0.18
N GLY A 9 3.70 -0.87 1.49
CA GLY A 9 3.86 -1.88 2.51
C GLY A 9 3.25 -1.46 3.83
N ILE A 10 3.21 -2.40 4.76
CA ILE A 10 2.80 -2.18 6.13
C ILE A 10 3.99 -2.50 7.03
N HIS A 11 4.38 -1.52 7.82
CA HIS A 11 5.34 -1.71 8.88
C HIS A 11 4.59 -2.07 10.16
N LEU A 12 4.72 -3.32 10.60
CA LEU A 12 4.18 -3.76 11.87
C LEU A 12 5.15 -3.34 12.97
N THR A 13 4.70 -2.50 13.89
CA THR A 13 5.44 -2.16 15.12
C THR A 13 4.96 -3.03 16.27
N ASP A 14 5.62 -2.94 17.42
CA ASP A 14 5.25 -3.66 18.65
C ASP A 14 3.80 -3.41 19.07
N THR A 15 3.29 -2.21 18.80
CA THR A 15 1.96 -1.78 19.25
C THR A 15 0.96 -1.57 18.11
N GLU A 16 1.40 -1.23 16.90
CA GLU A 16 0.54 -0.69 15.84
C GLU A 16 1.01 -1.05 14.42
N LEU A 17 0.09 -1.07 13.46
CA LEU A 17 0.40 -1.23 12.03
C LEU A 17 0.49 0.15 11.35
N GLN A 18 1.60 0.44 10.69
CA GLN A 18 1.82 1.69 9.98
C GLN A 18 1.89 1.46 8.47
N PHE A 19 1.10 2.21 7.70
CA PHE A 19 1.18 2.19 6.25
C PHE A 19 2.43 2.96 5.79
N VAL A 20 3.32 2.27 5.07
CA VAL A 20 4.56 2.84 4.56
C VAL A 20 4.58 2.81 3.04
N VAL A 21 4.98 3.94 2.46
CA VAL A 21 5.20 4.05 1.02
C VAL A 21 6.70 4.16 0.80
N HIS A 22 7.25 3.20 0.09
CA HIS A 22 8.64 3.22 -0.36
C HIS A 22 8.73 4.00 -1.67
N VAL A 23 9.23 5.23 -1.55
CA VAL A 23 9.43 6.12 -2.70
C VAL A 23 10.81 5.86 -3.31
N PRO A 24 10.92 5.46 -4.59
CA PRO A 24 12.21 5.35 -5.24
C PRO A 24 12.87 6.73 -5.34
N SER A 25 14.20 6.79 -5.21
CA SER A 25 14.95 8.05 -5.23
C SER A 25 14.84 8.86 -6.54
N ASP A 26 14.25 8.27 -7.58
CA ASP A 26 14.00 8.90 -8.90
C ASP A 26 12.60 9.50 -9.01
N VAL A 27 11.84 9.59 -7.91
CA VAL A 27 10.51 10.21 -7.93
C VAL A 27 10.60 11.65 -8.44
N ASP A 28 9.73 11.99 -9.39
CA ASP A 28 9.62 13.36 -9.87
C ASP A 28 9.24 14.28 -8.70
N SER A 29 9.88 15.45 -8.60
CA SER A 29 9.65 16.44 -7.53
C SER A 29 8.24 17.06 -7.56
N GLY A 30 7.32 16.54 -8.39
CA GLY A 30 5.93 16.97 -8.50
C GLY A 30 5.05 16.59 -7.30
N TRP A 31 5.46 15.61 -6.51
CA TRP A 31 4.81 15.25 -5.25
C TRP A 31 5.20 16.26 -4.16
N THR A 32 4.58 17.45 -4.27
CA THR A 32 4.91 18.65 -3.48
C THR A 32 4.42 18.54 -2.03
N ASP A 33 3.37 17.75 -1.79
CA ASP A 33 2.73 17.60 -0.49
C ASP A 33 2.84 16.14 0.01
N PRO A 34 3.79 15.86 0.94
CA PRO A 34 4.01 14.51 1.45
C PRO A 34 2.79 13.93 2.17
N GLU A 35 2.00 14.77 2.85
CA GLU A 35 0.80 14.31 3.57
C GLU A 35 -0.37 14.01 2.62
N ALA A 36 -0.55 14.86 1.60
CA ALA A 36 -1.62 14.70 0.61
C ALA A 36 -1.39 13.45 -0.25
N PHE A 37 -0.16 13.22 -0.71
CA PHE A 37 0.11 12.01 -1.47
C PHE A 37 0.00 10.75 -0.62
N GLN A 38 0.48 10.76 0.63
CA GLN A 38 0.43 9.59 1.48
C GLN A 38 -1.02 9.18 1.74
N SER A 39 -1.90 10.16 1.99
CA SER A 39 -3.34 9.92 2.16
C SER A 39 -3.94 9.37 0.87
N LEU A 40 -3.63 9.96 -0.27
CA LEU A 40 -4.17 9.53 -1.56
C LEU A 40 -3.74 8.11 -1.95
N VAL A 41 -2.45 7.79 -1.81
CA VAL A 41 -1.91 6.45 -2.06
C VAL A 41 -2.55 5.44 -1.12
N ALA A 42 -2.70 5.80 0.16
CA ALA A 42 -3.35 4.93 1.14
C ALA A 42 -4.81 4.68 0.75
N GLU A 43 -5.60 5.72 0.50
CA GLU A 43 -7.00 5.60 0.06
C GLU A 43 -7.13 4.73 -1.19
N THR A 44 -6.27 4.96 -2.18
CA THR A 44 -6.25 4.16 -3.41
C THR A 44 -5.91 2.69 -3.16
N VAL A 45 -4.89 2.42 -2.35
CA VAL A 45 -4.52 1.04 -2.02
C VAL A 45 -5.64 0.35 -1.24
N TRP A 46 -6.36 1.08 -0.39
CA TRP A 46 -7.51 0.55 0.35
C TRP A 46 -8.79 0.43 -0.49
N ASP A 47 -8.90 1.16 -1.59
CA ASP A 47 -9.95 0.95 -2.59
C ASP A 47 -9.70 -0.35 -3.39
N LEU A 48 -8.43 -0.70 -3.62
CA LEU A 48 -8.02 -1.91 -4.33
C LEU A 48 -7.90 -3.15 -3.42
N LEU A 49 -7.54 -2.98 -2.15
CA LEU A 49 -7.35 -4.03 -1.15
C LEU A 49 -8.15 -3.74 0.12
N ASP A 50 -8.81 -4.75 0.68
CA ASP A 50 -9.47 -4.60 1.98
C ASP A 50 -8.49 -4.33 3.11
N GLN A 51 -8.49 -3.09 3.61
CA GLN A 51 -7.64 -2.64 4.71
C GLN A 51 -7.74 -3.58 5.93
N GLN A 52 -8.96 -3.93 6.33
CA GLN A 52 -9.20 -4.77 7.51
C GLN A 52 -8.61 -6.17 7.34
N VAL A 53 -8.75 -6.77 6.15
CA VAL A 53 -8.22 -8.11 5.85
C VAL A 53 -6.70 -8.10 5.80
N VAL A 54 -6.11 -7.10 5.15
CA VAL A 54 -4.65 -6.93 5.05
C VAL A 54 -4.05 -6.74 6.43
N LEU A 55 -4.56 -5.78 7.21
CA LEU A 55 -4.06 -5.47 8.55
C LEU A 55 -4.25 -6.66 9.51
N GLY A 56 -5.40 -7.33 9.48
CA GLY A 56 -5.66 -8.52 10.28
C GLY A 56 -4.71 -9.67 9.94
N THR A 57 -4.51 -9.94 8.65
CA THR A 57 -3.59 -10.99 8.21
C THR A 57 -2.16 -10.69 8.62
N ILE A 58 -1.74 -9.42 8.54
CA ILE A 58 -0.39 -9.02 8.92
C ILE A 58 -0.17 -9.19 10.42
N ALA A 59 -1.13 -8.73 11.23
CA ALA A 59 -1.08 -8.86 12.68
C ALA A 59 -1.07 -10.32 13.15
N GLU A 60 -1.76 -11.22 12.44
CA GLU A 60 -1.85 -12.63 12.82
C GLU A 60 -0.64 -13.44 12.35
N ARG A 61 -0.09 -13.12 11.18
CA ARG A 61 0.90 -13.96 10.48
C ARG A 61 2.34 -13.46 10.61
N PHE A 62 2.54 -12.17 10.87
CA PHE A 62 3.86 -11.55 10.91
C PHE A 62 4.21 -11.08 12.32
N GLU A 63 5.50 -11.05 12.62
CA GLU A 63 6.02 -10.60 13.91
C GLU A 63 6.20 -9.08 13.91
N ALA A 64 6.08 -8.48 15.10
CA ALA A 64 6.40 -7.08 15.32
C ALA A 64 7.80 -6.73 14.80
N GLU A 65 7.97 -5.47 14.40
CA GLU A 65 9.19 -4.94 13.78
C GLU A 65 9.47 -5.47 12.36
N THR A 66 8.47 -6.07 11.71
CA THR A 66 8.55 -6.55 10.32
C THR A 66 7.85 -5.60 9.35
N THR A 67 8.50 -5.30 8.23
CA THR A 67 7.87 -4.62 7.09
C THR A 67 7.37 -5.64 6.08
N VAL A 68 6.05 -5.66 5.87
CA VAL A 68 5.40 -6.48 4.86
C VAL A 68 5.14 -5.64 3.62
N THR A 69 5.80 -5.97 2.52
CA THR A 69 5.56 -5.31 1.23
C THR A 69 4.29 -5.86 0.60
N LEU A 70 3.33 -4.99 0.29
CA LEU A 70 2.07 -5.33 -0.38
C LEU A 70 2.22 -5.34 -1.91
N GLY A 71 3.20 -4.62 -2.44
CA GLY A 71 3.50 -4.57 -3.87
C GLY A 71 3.86 -3.17 -4.35
N THR A 72 3.50 -2.87 -5.58
CA THR A 72 3.74 -1.56 -6.20
C THR A 72 2.47 -0.98 -6.80
N VAL A 73 2.37 0.35 -6.81
CA VAL A 73 1.28 1.08 -7.46
C VAL A 73 1.87 2.21 -8.30
N THR A 74 1.39 2.34 -9.53
CA THR A 74 1.77 3.37 -10.48
C THR A 74 0.68 4.42 -10.56
N LEU A 75 1.00 5.63 -10.10
CA LEU A 75 0.06 6.75 -9.98
C LEU A 75 0.59 7.98 -10.71
N GLU A 76 -0.33 8.78 -11.24
CA GLU A 76 -0.06 10.14 -11.67
C GLU A 76 -0.09 11.10 -10.47
N SER A 77 0.53 12.27 -10.61
CA SER A 77 0.59 13.30 -9.55
C SER A 77 -0.78 13.89 -9.16
N ASP A 78 -1.83 13.63 -9.95
CA ASP A 78 -3.22 13.96 -9.64
C ASP A 78 -3.93 12.86 -8.82
N GLY A 79 -3.25 11.72 -8.61
CA GLY A 79 -3.76 10.56 -7.90
C GLY A 79 -4.49 9.53 -8.76
N THR A 80 -4.43 9.67 -10.09
CA THR A 80 -5.00 8.68 -11.00
C THR A 80 -4.12 7.43 -11.05
N VAL A 81 -4.72 6.26 -10.83
CA VAL A 81 -4.02 4.97 -10.95
C VAL A 81 -3.90 4.60 -12.43
N VAL A 82 -2.66 4.38 -12.86
CA VAL A 82 -2.36 3.93 -14.23
C VAL A 82 -2.10 2.43 -14.26
N SER A 83 -1.42 1.90 -13.23
CA SER A 83 -1.09 0.48 -13.09
C SER A 83 -0.92 0.13 -11.62
N HIS A 84 -1.14 -1.12 -11.24
CA HIS A 84 -0.86 -1.60 -9.90
C HIS A 84 -0.51 -3.09 -9.91
N GLU A 85 0.49 -3.47 -9.14
CA GLU A 85 0.87 -4.85 -8.87
C GLU A 85 0.78 -5.06 -7.35
N LEU A 86 -0.45 -5.03 -6.84
CA LEU A 86 -0.75 -5.23 -5.43
C LEU A 86 -1.14 -6.69 -5.21
N ASN A 87 -0.52 -7.33 -4.22
CA ASN A 87 -0.86 -8.67 -3.80
C ASN A 87 -1.17 -8.65 -2.30
N PRO A 88 -2.38 -9.00 -1.87
CA PRO A 88 -2.66 -9.11 -0.45
C PRO A 88 -1.72 -10.19 0.16
N PRO A 89 -1.18 -9.96 1.38
CA PRO A 89 -0.46 -10.99 2.09
C PRO A 89 -1.47 -12.11 2.33
N THR A 90 -1.30 -13.23 1.66
CA THR A 90 -2.37 -14.22 1.48
C THR A 90 -2.91 -14.77 2.80
N SER A 91 -4.10 -14.30 3.18
CA SER A 91 -5.15 -15.13 3.73
C SER A 91 -5.95 -15.67 2.54
N THR A 92 -5.79 -16.94 2.19
CA THR A 92 -6.86 -17.64 1.48
C THR A 92 -7.85 -18.07 2.57
N PRO A 93 -9.05 -17.50 2.58
CA PRO A 93 -10.18 -18.36 2.31
C PRO A 93 -10.90 -17.88 1.06
N GLU A 94 -11.23 -18.86 0.23
CA GLU A 94 -12.09 -18.75 -0.92
C GLU A 94 -13.37 -17.98 -0.55
N ASP A 95 -13.66 -16.88 -1.24
CA ASP A 95 -15.04 -16.34 -1.28
C ASP A 95 -15.72 -16.91 -2.51
N GLU A 96 -16.16 -18.17 -2.38
CA GLU A 96 -17.43 -18.61 -2.94
C GLU A 96 -18.52 -18.03 -2.05
N THR A 97 -19.41 -17.14 -2.54
CA THR A 97 -20.87 -17.04 -2.26
C THR A 97 -21.41 -15.87 -3.14
N GLU A 98 -22.42 -15.96 -4.02
CA GLU A 98 -23.65 -16.76 -4.12
C GLU A 98 -24.12 -16.89 -5.59
#